data_AF-A0A955XJE3-F1
#
_entry.id   AF-A0A955XJE3-F1
#
_cell.length_a   1.000
_cell.length_b   1.000
_cell.length_c   1.000
_cell.angle_alpha   90.00
_cell.angle_beta   90.00
_cell.angle_gamma   90.00
#
_symmetry.space_group_name_H-M   'P 1'
#
loop_
_entity.id
_entity.type
_entity.pdbx_description
1 polymer ?
#
loop_
_entity_poly.entity_id
_entity_poly.type
_entity_poly.pdbx_seq_one_letter_code
_entity_poly.pdbx_strand_id
1 'polypeptide(L)'
;AVQARVEAVRQVALDPTYAEHTSAVKERLLSPAETLAARAQEWDRSLEQRLAALDDELRTIEQDRAMLLEGLVAVTDDALRLLGDLERGSRMPASLGKWAGRPFLQVRLDAPATADEKKVRLEPLVDALVEQATIPRGLELVQRAVDHLRGRKPTEATILKPEAARRTERVGIASMVNFSGGERLTAAVLLYCTLVHLRARRRGQRGAPTGNVLVLDNPIGTCSSVPLIELQREVARAMNMQLVYTTGVDDLAALAQLPNTVRLRNVHRNVRTGDLHVTIEEGAVEGARVVATEESAE
;
A
#
# COMPACT_ATOMS: atom_id res chain seq x y z
N ALA A 1 62.29 -26.32 -17.60
CA ALA A 1 61.68 -25.34 -16.67
C ALA A 1 60.73 -24.38 -17.39
N VAL A 2 61.19 -23.60 -18.38
CA VAL A 2 60.35 -22.64 -19.12
C VAL A 2 59.14 -23.29 -19.79
N GLN A 3 59.35 -24.42 -20.49
CA GLN A 3 58.27 -25.12 -21.21
C GLN A 3 57.16 -25.65 -20.28
N ALA A 4 57.52 -26.11 -19.08
CA ALA A 4 56.55 -26.53 -18.06
C ALA A 4 55.73 -25.35 -17.52
N ARG A 5 56.33 -24.16 -17.39
CA ARG A 5 55.62 -22.93 -16.98
C ARG A 5 54.69 -22.41 -18.07
N VAL A 6 55.13 -22.47 -19.34
CA VAL A 6 54.29 -22.13 -20.50
C VAL A 6 53.07 -23.04 -20.56
N GLU A 7 53.25 -24.33 -20.34
CA GLU A 7 52.14 -25.28 -20.31
C GLU A 7 51.16 -24.97 -19.17
N ALA A 8 51.65 -24.65 -17.97
CA ALA A 8 50.79 -24.26 -16.85
C ALA A 8 49.93 -23.01 -17.17
N VAL A 9 50.50 -22.00 -17.83
CA VAL A 9 49.76 -20.80 -18.27
C VAL A 9 48.69 -21.15 -19.31
N ARG A 10 48.99 -22.06 -20.23
CA ARG A 10 48.02 -22.51 -21.25
C ARG A 10 46.88 -23.31 -20.66
N GLN A 11 47.14 -24.13 -19.64
CA GLN A 11 46.09 -24.86 -18.93
C GLN A 11 45.06 -23.90 -18.32
N VAL A 12 45.50 -22.77 -17.74
CA VAL A 12 44.58 -21.73 -17.24
C VAL A 12 43.76 -21.11 -18.37
N ALA A 13 44.37 -20.82 -19.51
CA ALA A 13 43.66 -20.22 -20.65
C ALA A 13 42.65 -21.17 -21.33
N LEU A 14 42.90 -22.48 -21.24
CA LEU A 14 42.07 -23.54 -21.81
C LEU A 14 41.04 -24.10 -20.81
N ASP A 15 41.02 -23.60 -19.58
CA ASP A 15 40.05 -24.03 -18.57
C ASP A 15 38.61 -23.81 -19.10
N PRO A 16 37.73 -24.84 -19.04
CA PRO A 16 36.34 -24.74 -19.47
C PRO A 16 35.57 -23.59 -18.82
N THR A 17 35.91 -23.19 -17.59
CA THR A 17 35.29 -22.06 -16.89
C THR A 17 35.44 -20.74 -17.65
N TYR A 18 36.48 -20.59 -18.49
CA TYR A 18 36.71 -19.40 -19.31
C TYR A 18 36.38 -19.62 -20.79
N ALA A 19 35.60 -20.65 -21.14
CA ALA A 19 35.27 -20.97 -22.52
C ALA A 19 34.60 -19.80 -23.26
N GLU A 20 33.63 -19.15 -22.62
CA GLU A 20 32.84 -18.04 -23.18
C GLU A 20 33.47 -16.66 -22.97
N HIS A 21 34.62 -16.59 -22.29
CA HIS A 21 35.23 -15.30 -21.95
C HIS A 21 35.90 -14.68 -23.18
N THR A 22 35.39 -13.53 -23.64
CA THR A 22 35.81 -12.83 -24.88
C THR A 22 37.03 -11.92 -24.73
N SER A 23 37.75 -11.99 -23.60
CA SER A 23 38.85 -11.05 -23.36
C SER A 23 40.11 -11.42 -24.15
N ALA A 24 40.83 -10.42 -24.65
CA ALA A 24 42.12 -10.59 -25.33
C ALA A 24 43.22 -11.21 -24.43
N VAL A 25 42.96 -11.40 -23.13
CA VAL A 25 43.88 -12.06 -22.20
C VAL A 25 44.05 -13.53 -22.61
N LYS A 26 42.96 -14.22 -22.96
CA LYS A 26 43.00 -15.63 -23.36
C LYS A 26 43.91 -15.84 -24.58
N GLU A 27 43.79 -14.98 -25.58
CA GLU A 27 44.65 -15.02 -26.79
C GLU A 27 46.12 -14.74 -26.49
N ARG A 28 46.42 -13.81 -25.56
CA ARG A 28 47.80 -13.53 -25.11
C ARG A 28 48.41 -14.74 -24.40
N LEU A 29 47.66 -15.40 -23.52
CA LEU A 29 48.13 -16.59 -22.80
C LEU A 29 48.36 -17.81 -23.71
N LEU A 30 47.72 -17.85 -24.89
CA LEU A 30 47.91 -18.89 -25.91
C LEU A 30 49.02 -18.57 -26.93
N SER A 31 49.72 -17.44 -26.79
CA SER A 31 50.79 -17.03 -27.70
C SER A 31 51.96 -18.04 -27.78
N PRO A 32 52.85 -17.93 -28.79
CA PRO A 32 54.07 -18.71 -28.87
C PRO A 32 54.94 -18.57 -27.61
N ALA A 33 55.70 -19.61 -27.28
CA ALA A 33 56.48 -19.66 -26.05
C ALA A 33 57.54 -18.54 -25.96
N GLU A 34 58.16 -18.16 -27.09
CA GLU A 34 59.12 -17.05 -27.09
C GLU A 34 58.43 -15.71 -26.79
N THR A 35 57.24 -15.47 -27.36
CA THR A 35 56.46 -14.25 -27.13
C THR A 35 55.99 -14.17 -25.68
N LEU A 36 55.48 -15.29 -25.12
CA LEU A 36 55.09 -15.39 -23.72
C LEU A 36 56.27 -15.08 -22.79
N ALA A 37 57.44 -15.66 -23.05
CA ALA A 37 58.63 -15.42 -22.24
C ALA A 37 59.13 -13.96 -22.34
N ALA A 38 59.14 -13.39 -23.55
CA ALA A 38 59.61 -12.03 -23.80
C ALA A 38 58.71 -10.96 -23.19
N ARG A 39 57.39 -11.19 -23.16
CA ARG A 39 56.40 -10.23 -22.63
C ARG A 39 55.85 -10.59 -21.26
N ALA A 40 56.35 -11.66 -20.63
CA ALA A 40 55.84 -12.18 -19.36
C ALA A 40 55.72 -11.07 -18.31
N GLN A 41 56.78 -10.30 -18.08
CA GLN A 41 56.80 -9.25 -17.06
C GLN A 41 55.86 -8.08 -17.38
N GLU A 42 55.70 -7.74 -18.67
CA GLU A 42 54.79 -6.69 -19.12
C GLU A 42 53.33 -7.13 -18.92
N TRP A 43 53.00 -8.35 -19.33
CA TRP A 43 51.66 -8.90 -19.22
C TRP A 43 51.26 -9.20 -17.78
N ASP A 44 52.18 -9.69 -16.96
CA ASP A 44 51.99 -9.89 -15.53
C ASP A 44 51.59 -8.58 -14.85
N ARG A 45 52.38 -7.51 -15.04
CA ARG A 45 52.05 -6.17 -14.52
C ARG A 45 50.72 -5.64 -15.05
N SER A 46 50.41 -5.86 -16.32
CA SER A 46 49.14 -5.44 -16.91
C SER A 46 47.95 -6.22 -16.33
N LEU A 47 48.13 -7.50 -16.01
CA LEU A 47 47.09 -8.33 -15.39
C LEU A 47 46.90 -7.96 -13.92
N GLU A 48 47.97 -7.70 -13.17
CA GLU A 48 47.89 -7.19 -11.80
C GLU A 48 47.11 -5.87 -11.73
N GLN A 49 47.40 -4.93 -12.64
CA GLN A 49 46.67 -3.66 -12.73
C GLN A 49 45.19 -3.87 -13.05
N ARG A 50 44.88 -4.80 -13.97
CA ARG A 50 43.48 -5.10 -14.32
C ARG A 50 42.75 -5.80 -13.19
N LEU A 51 43.41 -6.70 -12.47
CA LEU A 51 42.86 -7.39 -11.31
C LEU A 51 42.51 -6.37 -10.22
N ALA A 52 43.44 -5.46 -9.90
CA ALA A 52 43.19 -4.39 -8.93
C ALA A 52 42.00 -3.51 -9.34
N ALA A 53 41.89 -3.16 -10.63
CA ALA A 53 40.75 -2.40 -11.14
C ALA A 53 39.42 -3.17 -11.01
N LEU A 54 39.41 -4.46 -11.34
CA LEU A 54 38.21 -5.30 -11.20
C LEU A 54 37.82 -5.49 -9.72
N ASP A 55 38.79 -5.64 -8.81
CA ASP A 55 38.53 -5.70 -7.37
C ASP A 55 37.95 -4.38 -6.85
N ASP A 56 38.42 -3.24 -7.35
CA ASP A 56 37.85 -1.92 -7.04
C ASP A 56 36.41 -1.78 -7.55
N GLU A 57 36.15 -2.23 -8.78
CA GLU A 57 34.81 -2.23 -9.39
C GLU A 57 33.86 -3.15 -8.61
N LEU A 58 34.27 -4.38 -8.27
CA LEU A 58 33.48 -5.31 -7.49
C LEU A 58 33.13 -4.75 -6.11
N ARG A 59 34.11 -4.15 -5.41
CA ARG A 59 33.88 -3.49 -4.12
C ARG A 59 32.88 -2.34 -4.24
N THR A 60 32.94 -1.58 -5.33
CA THR A 60 31.99 -0.49 -5.59
C THR A 60 30.58 -1.04 -5.80
N ILE A 61 30.43 -2.11 -6.60
CA ILE A 61 29.14 -2.78 -6.82
C ILE A 61 28.56 -3.32 -5.51
N GLU A 62 29.38 -3.91 -4.64
CA GLU A 62 28.94 -4.39 -3.32
C GLU A 62 28.45 -3.24 -2.42
N GLN A 63 29.15 -2.10 -2.44
CA GLN A 63 28.74 -0.90 -1.71
C GLN A 63 27.42 -0.33 -2.24
N ASP A 64 27.27 -0.23 -3.56
CA ASP A 64 26.03 0.24 -4.19
C ASP A 64 24.86 -0.70 -3.87
N ARG A 65 25.08 -2.02 -3.92
CA ARG A 65 24.06 -3.02 -3.53
C ARG A 65 23.64 -2.84 -2.08
N ALA A 66 24.59 -2.64 -1.17
CA ALA A 66 24.29 -2.39 0.24
C ALA A 66 23.47 -1.11 0.43
N MET A 67 23.81 -0.03 -0.29
CA MET A 67 23.07 1.25 -0.25
C MET A 67 21.63 1.09 -0.77
N LEU A 68 21.44 0.35 -1.87
CA LEU A 68 20.11 0.05 -2.41
C LEU A 68 19.26 -0.74 -1.42
N LEU A 69 19.83 -1.76 -0.78
CA LEU A 69 19.13 -2.56 0.23
C LEU A 69 18.74 -1.70 1.45
N GLU A 70 19.62 -0.82 1.91
CA GLU A 70 19.32 0.10 3.01
C GLU A 70 18.17 1.06 2.68
N GLY A 71 18.20 1.67 1.49
CA GLY A 71 17.11 2.50 1.01
C GLY A 71 15.79 1.72 0.91
N LEU A 72 15.82 0.50 0.37
CA LEU A 72 14.64 -0.33 0.21
C LEU A 72 14.05 -0.76 1.56
N VAL A 73 14.89 -1.10 2.54
CA VAL A 73 14.46 -1.37 3.92
C VAL A 73 13.77 -0.14 4.52
N ALA A 74 14.34 1.06 4.36
CA ALA A 74 13.75 2.28 4.90
C ALA A 74 12.35 2.56 4.35
N VAL A 75 12.16 2.50 3.02
CA VAL A 75 10.84 2.73 2.41
C VAL A 75 9.85 1.62 2.78
N THR A 76 10.32 0.37 2.88
CA THR A 76 9.46 -0.75 3.27
C THR A 76 9.02 -0.65 4.72
N ASP A 77 9.88 -0.18 5.62
CA ASP A 77 9.55 0.06 7.03
C ASP A 77 8.51 1.16 7.20
N ASP A 78 8.55 2.21 6.38
CA ASP A 78 7.51 3.23 6.35
C ASP A 78 6.13 2.67 5.94
N ALA A 79 6.13 1.70 5.02
CA ALA A 79 4.94 0.99 4.57
C ALA A 79 4.41 0.02 5.65
N LEU A 80 5.28 -0.76 6.29
CA LEU A 80 4.91 -1.64 7.42
C LEU A 80 4.32 -0.82 8.57
N ARG A 81 4.90 0.35 8.86
CA ARG A 81 4.36 1.29 9.85
C ARG A 81 2.98 1.79 9.45
N LEU A 82 2.74 2.07 8.16
CA LEU A 82 1.42 2.46 7.66
C LEU A 82 0.39 1.37 7.90
N LEU A 83 0.75 0.12 7.64
CA LEU A 83 -0.13 -1.02 7.91
C LEU A 83 -0.45 -1.17 9.41
N GLY A 84 0.55 -0.97 10.28
CA GLY A 84 0.33 -0.93 11.73
C GLY A 84 -0.51 0.26 12.21
N ASP A 85 -0.37 1.41 11.55
CA ASP A 85 -1.17 2.61 11.83
C ASP A 85 -2.65 2.40 11.49
N LEU A 86 -2.97 1.60 10.46
CA LEU A 86 -4.36 1.27 10.09
C LEU A 86 -5.14 0.67 11.26
N GLU A 87 -4.54 -0.25 12.00
CA GLU A 87 -5.17 -0.87 13.16
C GLU A 87 -5.40 0.16 14.28
N ARG A 88 -4.39 0.99 14.58
CA ARG A 88 -4.48 2.02 15.63
C ARG A 88 -5.49 3.13 15.29
N GLY A 89 -5.53 3.55 14.03
CA GLY A 89 -6.43 4.61 13.56
C GLY A 89 -7.85 4.14 13.30
N SER A 90 -8.10 2.84 13.22
CA SER A 90 -9.43 2.26 13.03
C SER A 90 -10.12 1.85 14.34
N ARG A 91 -9.60 2.26 15.50
CA ARG A 91 -10.25 1.94 16.79
C ARG A 91 -11.63 2.59 16.89
N MET A 92 -12.61 1.76 17.23
CA MET A 92 -14.01 2.19 17.33
C MET A 92 -14.27 3.00 18.62
N PRO A 93 -15.16 3.99 18.57
CA PRO A 93 -15.53 4.82 19.73
C PRO A 93 -16.15 4.00 20.86
N ALA A 94 -16.06 4.53 22.08
CA ALA A 94 -16.62 3.91 23.28
C ALA A 94 -18.16 3.74 23.23
N SER A 95 -18.85 4.57 22.44
CA SER A 95 -20.31 4.49 22.25
C SER A 95 -20.78 3.18 21.60
N LEU A 96 -19.90 2.47 20.89
CA LEU A 96 -20.26 1.28 20.10
C LEU A 96 -20.24 -0.04 20.88
N GLY A 97 -20.39 0.01 22.20
CA GLY A 97 -20.58 -1.17 23.05
C GLY A 97 -19.51 -2.25 22.84
N LYS A 98 -19.89 -3.42 22.31
CA LYS A 98 -18.99 -4.56 22.08
C LYS A 98 -17.78 -4.23 21.18
N TRP A 99 -17.92 -3.22 20.33
CA TRP A 99 -16.86 -2.78 19.44
C TRP A 99 -15.92 -1.75 20.08
N ALA A 100 -16.27 -1.17 21.23
CA ALA A 100 -15.50 -0.13 21.89
C ALA A 100 -14.00 -0.49 21.98
N GLY A 101 -13.14 0.42 21.49
CA GLY A 101 -11.69 0.28 21.52
C GLY A 101 -11.10 -0.77 20.58
N ARG A 102 -11.92 -1.60 19.92
CA ARG A 102 -11.47 -2.60 18.95
C ARG A 102 -11.17 -1.95 17.61
N PRO A 103 -10.13 -2.39 16.88
CA PRO A 103 -9.87 -1.91 15.54
C PRO A 103 -10.92 -2.46 14.57
N PHE A 104 -11.53 -1.60 13.78
CA PHE A 104 -12.41 -2.04 12.70
C PHE A 104 -11.61 -2.75 11.61
N LEU A 105 -10.46 -2.23 11.19
CA LEU A 105 -9.56 -2.85 10.20
C LEU A 105 -8.30 -3.38 10.89
N GLN A 106 -7.92 -4.61 10.57
CA GLN A 106 -6.69 -5.23 11.06
C GLN A 106 -5.96 -5.85 9.87
N VAL A 107 -4.67 -5.53 9.74
CA VAL A 107 -3.79 -6.11 8.71
C VAL A 107 -2.71 -6.88 9.43
N ARG A 108 -2.68 -8.20 9.25
CA ARG A 108 -1.65 -9.08 9.79
C ARG A 108 -0.65 -9.39 8.69
N LEU A 109 0.60 -9.06 8.95
CA LEU A 109 1.72 -9.33 8.07
C LEU A 109 2.87 -9.87 8.93
N ASP A 110 3.37 -11.04 8.56
CA ASP A 110 4.50 -11.69 9.22
C ASP A 110 5.81 -11.17 8.61
N ALA A 111 6.30 -10.03 9.10
CA ALA A 111 7.55 -9.41 8.63
C ALA A 111 8.71 -9.69 9.59
N PRO A 112 9.96 -9.74 9.10
CA PRO A 112 11.12 -9.84 9.96
C PRO A 112 11.23 -8.65 10.91
N ALA A 113 11.76 -8.90 12.11
CA ALA A 113 11.92 -7.87 13.13
C ALA A 113 13.18 -7.03 12.92
N THR A 114 14.27 -7.66 12.44
CA THR A 114 15.59 -7.03 12.32
C THR A 114 15.83 -6.47 10.92
N ALA A 115 16.67 -5.44 10.82
CA ALA A 115 17.04 -4.85 9.53
C ALA A 115 17.81 -5.87 8.66
N ASP A 116 18.69 -6.66 9.26
CA ASP A 116 19.51 -7.64 8.54
C ASP A 116 18.66 -8.75 7.91
N GLU A 117 17.67 -9.29 8.64
CA GLU A 117 16.74 -10.27 8.07
C GLU A 117 15.91 -9.66 6.93
N LYS A 118 15.55 -8.38 7.01
CA LYS A 118 14.85 -7.68 5.91
C LYS A 118 15.74 -7.53 4.70
N LYS A 119 17.03 -7.14 4.88
CA LYS A 119 18.01 -7.04 3.79
C LYS A 119 18.11 -8.37 3.05
N VAL A 120 18.32 -9.48 3.77
CA VAL A 120 18.42 -10.83 3.19
C VAL A 120 17.15 -11.20 2.40
N ARG A 121 15.95 -10.88 2.91
CA ARG A 121 14.69 -11.16 2.17
C ARG A 121 14.48 -10.27 0.95
N LEU A 122 15.11 -9.10 0.90
CA LEU A 122 14.98 -8.14 -0.19
C LEU A 122 16.06 -8.31 -1.27
N GLU A 123 17.16 -9.02 -1.01
CA GLU A 123 18.21 -9.33 -1.99
C GLU A 123 17.65 -9.89 -3.32
N PRO A 124 16.77 -10.91 -3.34
CA PRO A 124 16.23 -11.44 -4.60
C PRO A 124 15.42 -10.42 -5.40
N LEU A 125 14.81 -9.43 -4.72
CA LEU A 125 14.09 -8.36 -5.41
C LEU A 125 15.08 -7.42 -6.10
N VAL A 126 16.19 -7.06 -5.45
CA VAL A 126 17.23 -6.23 -6.07
C VAL A 126 17.82 -6.95 -7.28
N ASP A 127 18.16 -8.22 -7.14
CA ASP A 127 18.75 -9.03 -8.22
C ASP A 127 17.79 -9.11 -9.42
N ALA A 128 16.50 -9.40 -9.17
CA ALA A 128 15.49 -9.44 -10.23
C ALA A 128 15.28 -8.07 -10.92
N LEU A 129 15.38 -6.96 -10.20
CA LEU A 129 15.24 -5.62 -10.78
C LEU A 129 16.43 -5.25 -11.66
N VAL A 130 17.64 -5.65 -11.26
CA VAL A 130 18.86 -5.47 -12.05
C VAL A 130 18.79 -6.32 -13.31
N GLU A 131 18.42 -7.60 -13.22
CA GLU A 131 18.27 -8.50 -14.37
C GLU A 131 17.23 -7.99 -15.37
N GLN A 132 16.10 -7.46 -14.88
CA GLN A 132 15.03 -6.93 -15.73
C GLN A 132 15.37 -5.56 -16.33
N ALA A 133 16.43 -4.89 -15.85
CA ALA A 133 16.83 -3.53 -16.23
C ALA A 133 15.66 -2.52 -16.21
N THR A 134 14.65 -2.76 -15.38
CA THR A 134 13.41 -2.00 -15.33
C THR A 134 13.03 -1.73 -13.88
N ILE A 135 12.97 -0.44 -13.52
CA ILE A 135 12.58 -0.02 -12.17
C ILE A 135 11.08 0.26 -12.15
N PRO A 136 10.28 -0.45 -11.34
CA PRO A 136 8.85 -0.20 -11.23
C PRO A 136 8.57 1.15 -10.57
N ARG A 137 7.33 1.64 -10.70
CA ARG A 137 6.92 2.87 -10.02
C ARG A 137 7.00 2.69 -8.50
N GLY A 138 7.19 3.78 -7.76
CA GLY A 138 7.43 3.74 -6.31
C GLY A 138 6.42 2.91 -5.50
N LEU A 139 5.11 3.01 -5.81
CA LEU A 139 4.10 2.19 -5.13
C LEU A 139 4.27 0.69 -5.39
N GLU A 140 4.50 0.32 -6.65
CA GLU A 140 4.68 -1.08 -7.06
C GLU A 140 5.97 -1.66 -6.48
N LEU A 141 7.06 -0.87 -6.44
CA LEU A 141 8.31 -1.26 -5.79
C LEU A 141 8.07 -1.60 -4.31
N VAL A 142 7.36 -0.74 -3.59
CA VAL A 142 7.05 -0.95 -2.17
C VAL A 142 6.14 -2.16 -1.98
N GLN A 143 5.13 -2.36 -2.84
CA GLN A 143 4.27 -3.55 -2.78
C GLN A 143 5.08 -4.83 -2.96
N ARG A 144 5.95 -4.87 -3.98
CA ARG A 144 6.86 -6.00 -4.21
C ARG A 144 7.79 -6.22 -3.02
N ALA A 145 8.34 -5.17 -2.42
CA ALA A 145 9.21 -5.27 -1.26
C ALA A 145 8.48 -5.82 -0.02
N VAL A 146 7.28 -5.30 0.28
CA VAL A 146 6.42 -5.81 1.35
C VAL A 146 6.06 -7.28 1.12
N ASP A 147 5.82 -7.67 -0.14
CA ASP A 147 5.55 -9.07 -0.50
C ASP A 147 6.77 -9.99 -0.32
N HIS A 148 8.00 -9.50 -0.53
CA HIS A 148 9.22 -10.27 -0.24
C HIS A 148 9.48 -10.39 1.27
N LEU A 149 9.07 -9.39 2.06
CA LEU A 149 9.20 -9.45 3.51
C LEU A 149 8.19 -10.40 4.16
N ARG A 150 7.04 -10.66 3.55
CA ARG A 150 6.03 -11.54 4.17
C ARG A 150 6.59 -12.94 4.41
N GLY A 151 6.24 -13.53 5.56
CA GLY A 151 6.57 -14.90 5.89
C GLY A 151 5.79 -15.91 5.03
N ARG A 152 5.69 -17.16 5.50
CA ARG A 152 4.95 -18.20 4.77
C ARG A 152 3.45 -17.93 4.67
N LYS A 153 2.92 -17.10 5.57
CA LYS A 153 1.50 -16.76 5.61
C LYS A 153 1.21 -15.56 4.71
N PRO A 154 0.10 -15.59 3.95
CA PRO A 154 -0.31 -14.44 3.17
C PRO A 154 -0.66 -13.27 4.10
N THR A 155 -0.52 -12.05 3.58
CA THR A 155 -1.01 -10.85 4.25
C THR A 155 -2.53 -10.96 4.43
N GLU A 156 -3.00 -10.90 5.66
CA GLU A 156 -4.40 -11.08 6.00
C GLU A 156 -5.01 -9.74 6.44
N ALA A 157 -5.92 -9.20 5.64
CA ALA A 157 -6.71 -8.03 5.99
C ALA A 157 -8.11 -8.45 6.43
N THR A 158 -8.49 -8.14 7.66
CA THR A 158 -9.79 -8.50 8.25
C THR A 158 -10.51 -7.28 8.78
N ILE A 159 -11.84 -7.33 8.78
CA ILE A 159 -12.72 -6.30 9.32
C ILE A 159 -13.69 -6.87 10.36
N LEU A 160 -14.22 -6.01 11.24
CA LEU A 160 -15.42 -6.35 12.01
C LEU A 160 -16.63 -6.31 11.07
N LYS A 161 -17.41 -7.39 11.03
CA LYS A 161 -18.59 -7.46 10.14
C LYS A 161 -19.68 -6.49 10.64
N PRO A 162 -20.07 -5.46 9.86
CA PRO A 162 -21.06 -4.48 10.30
C PRO A 162 -22.47 -5.03 10.12
N GLU A 163 -22.94 -5.77 11.11
CA GLU A 163 -24.29 -6.31 11.20
C GLU A 163 -25.00 -5.76 12.44
N ALA A 164 -26.33 -5.79 12.46
CA ALA A 164 -27.12 -5.22 13.57
C ALA A 164 -26.73 -5.79 14.95
N ALA A 165 -26.36 -7.07 15.01
CA ALA A 165 -25.92 -7.73 16.24
C ALA A 165 -24.53 -7.27 16.75
N ARG A 166 -23.75 -6.57 15.91
CA ARG A 166 -22.40 -6.05 16.21
C ARG A 166 -21.51 -7.10 16.88
N ARG A 167 -21.44 -8.30 16.29
CA ARG A 167 -20.55 -9.37 16.77
C ARG A 167 -19.09 -8.93 16.64
N THR A 168 -18.23 -9.52 17.45
CA THR A 168 -16.78 -9.22 17.48
C THR A 168 -15.97 -10.12 16.57
N GLU A 169 -16.63 -11.03 15.86
CA GLU A 169 -16.00 -11.90 14.87
C GLU A 169 -15.42 -11.06 13.73
N ARG A 170 -14.20 -11.43 13.32
CA ARG A 170 -13.51 -10.78 12.20
C ARG A 170 -13.65 -11.64 10.97
N VAL A 171 -13.87 -10.98 9.84
CA VAL A 171 -14.00 -11.63 8.54
C VAL A 171 -12.97 -11.03 7.58
N GLY A 172 -12.45 -11.86 6.68
CA GLY A 172 -11.53 -11.39 5.64
C GLY A 172 -12.20 -10.34 4.76
N ILE A 173 -11.44 -9.31 4.36
CA ILE A 173 -11.99 -8.23 3.54
C ILE A 173 -12.52 -8.74 2.18
N ALA A 174 -11.92 -9.79 1.64
CA ALA A 174 -12.38 -10.45 0.42
C ALA A 174 -13.79 -11.06 0.56
N SER A 175 -14.21 -11.42 1.78
CA SER A 175 -15.54 -11.97 2.06
C SER A 175 -16.65 -10.92 2.04
N MET A 176 -16.34 -9.63 1.89
CA MET A 176 -17.33 -8.55 1.79
C MET A 176 -18.30 -8.73 0.62
N VAL A 177 -17.90 -9.44 -0.44
CA VAL A 177 -18.80 -9.76 -1.57
C VAL A 177 -20.03 -10.56 -1.15
N ASN A 178 -19.92 -11.34 -0.07
CA ASN A 178 -20.98 -12.19 0.46
C ASN A 178 -21.90 -11.46 1.46
N PHE A 179 -21.63 -10.20 1.76
CA PHE A 179 -22.45 -9.43 2.69
C PHE A 179 -23.77 -8.99 2.02
N SER A 180 -24.80 -8.75 2.83
CA SER A 180 -26.00 -8.06 2.36
C SER A 180 -25.65 -6.67 1.80
N GLY A 181 -26.53 -6.10 0.96
CA GLY A 181 -26.31 -4.78 0.38
C GLY A 181 -26.00 -3.71 1.44
N GLY A 182 -26.79 -3.68 2.52
CA GLY A 182 -26.60 -2.73 3.61
C GLY A 182 -25.34 -2.96 4.45
N GLU A 183 -25.01 -4.21 4.76
CA GLU A 183 -23.75 -4.55 5.48
C GLU A 183 -22.53 -4.16 4.63
N ARG A 184 -22.56 -4.43 3.32
CA ARG A 184 -21.47 -4.09 2.38
C ARG A 184 -21.28 -2.58 2.26
N LEU A 185 -22.37 -1.84 2.09
CA LEU A 185 -22.35 -0.37 2.07
C LEU A 185 -21.78 0.18 3.39
N THR A 186 -22.26 -0.34 4.51
CA THR A 186 -21.78 0.07 5.84
C THR A 186 -20.28 -0.19 5.99
N ALA A 187 -19.80 -1.37 5.60
CA ALA A 187 -18.38 -1.70 5.63
C ALA A 187 -17.55 -0.73 4.75
N ALA A 188 -18.03 -0.39 3.56
CA ALA A 188 -17.36 0.55 2.66
C ALA A 188 -17.29 1.96 3.26
N VAL A 189 -18.39 2.46 3.84
CA VAL A 189 -18.42 3.76 4.54
C VAL A 189 -17.41 3.77 5.69
N LEU A 190 -17.43 2.75 6.56
CA LEU A 190 -16.52 2.64 7.70
C LEU A 190 -15.04 2.55 7.27
N LEU A 191 -14.74 1.80 6.21
CA LEU A 191 -13.39 1.73 5.62
C LEU A 191 -12.97 3.11 5.10
N TYR A 192 -13.85 3.81 4.39
CA TYR A 192 -13.58 5.15 3.89
C TYR A 192 -13.29 6.14 5.03
N CYS A 193 -14.14 6.17 6.07
CA CYS A 193 -13.91 6.98 7.28
C CYS A 193 -12.50 6.74 7.83
N THR A 194 -12.14 5.47 7.98
CA THR A 194 -10.86 5.02 8.56
C THR A 194 -9.68 5.52 7.71
N LEU A 195 -9.74 5.33 6.39
CA LEU A 195 -8.67 5.71 5.47
C LEU A 195 -8.49 7.23 5.40
N VAL A 196 -9.58 8.00 5.37
CA VAL A 196 -9.53 9.47 5.39
C VAL A 196 -8.92 9.97 6.70
N HIS A 197 -9.36 9.44 7.84
CA HIS A 197 -8.84 9.79 9.15
C HIS A 197 -7.32 9.53 9.26
N LEU A 198 -6.85 8.39 8.75
CA LEU A 198 -5.43 8.05 8.72
C LEU A 198 -4.63 8.96 7.81
N ARG A 199 -5.17 9.29 6.63
CA ARG A 199 -4.54 10.21 5.69
C ARG A 199 -4.38 11.60 6.29
N ALA A 200 -5.38 12.09 7.02
CA ALA A 200 -5.32 13.37 7.72
C ALA A 200 -4.21 13.37 8.79
N ARG A 201 -4.15 12.33 9.63
CA ARG A 201 -3.11 12.18 10.66
C ARG A 201 -1.69 12.17 10.08
N ARG A 202 -1.47 11.46 8.96
CA ARG A 202 -0.13 11.38 8.33
C ARG A 202 0.34 12.69 7.70
N ARG A 203 -0.55 13.60 7.32
CA ARG A 203 -0.18 14.90 6.76
C ARG A 203 0.35 15.89 7.81
N GLY A 204 0.51 15.46 9.06
CA GLY A 204 1.01 16.33 10.13
C GLY A 204 0.05 17.47 10.47
N GLN A 205 -1.22 17.36 10.10
CA GLN A 205 -2.26 18.23 10.65
C GLN A 205 -2.36 17.92 12.15
N ARG A 206 -1.63 18.68 12.95
CA ARG A 206 -1.59 18.61 14.43
C ARG A 206 -2.84 19.17 15.09
N GLY A 207 -3.95 19.24 14.36
CA GLY A 207 -5.27 19.62 14.84
C GLY A 207 -6.31 18.61 14.36
N ALA A 208 -7.50 18.59 14.99
CA ALA A 208 -8.62 17.83 14.45
C ALA A 208 -8.83 18.27 12.99
N PRO A 209 -8.83 17.36 12.00
CA PRO A 209 -9.05 17.73 10.61
C PRO A 209 -10.41 18.41 10.52
N THR A 210 -10.43 19.73 10.32
CA THR A 210 -11.67 20.49 10.20
C THR A 210 -12.32 20.12 8.87
N GLY A 211 -13.42 19.37 8.93
CA GLY A 211 -14.37 19.22 7.81
C GLY A 211 -14.04 18.16 6.76
N ASN A 212 -13.96 16.88 7.13
CA ASN A 212 -14.07 15.81 6.13
C ASN A 212 -15.55 15.57 5.80
N VAL A 213 -15.94 15.65 4.54
CA VAL A 213 -17.32 15.37 4.10
C VAL A 213 -17.32 14.15 3.20
N LEU A 214 -18.19 13.19 3.48
CA LEU A 214 -18.51 12.08 2.59
C LEU A 214 -19.93 12.26 2.06
N VAL A 215 -20.04 12.50 0.77
CA VAL A 215 -21.31 12.55 0.04
C VAL A 215 -21.61 11.15 -0.49
N LEU A 216 -22.81 10.66 -0.22
CA LEU A 216 -23.28 9.33 -0.62
C LEU A 216 -24.54 9.46 -1.45
N ASP A 217 -24.53 8.87 -2.64
CA ASP A 217 -25.70 8.85 -3.51
C ASP A 217 -26.57 7.61 -3.29
N ASN A 218 -27.82 7.87 -2.96
CA ASN A 218 -28.86 6.93 -2.60
C ASN A 218 -28.46 5.80 -1.62
N PRO A 219 -27.77 6.09 -0.50
CA PRO A 219 -27.35 5.04 0.44
C PRO A 219 -28.55 4.35 1.09
N ILE A 220 -29.66 5.05 1.30
CA ILE A 220 -30.88 4.51 1.93
C ILE A 220 -31.56 3.47 1.05
N GLY A 221 -31.53 3.62 -0.28
CA GLY A 221 -32.05 2.60 -1.20
C GLY A 221 -31.32 1.26 -1.11
N THR A 222 -30.07 1.27 -0.64
CA THR A 222 -29.29 0.04 -0.39
C THR A 222 -29.34 -0.40 1.08
N CYS A 223 -29.45 0.55 2.01
CA CYS A 223 -29.41 0.33 3.45
C CYS A 223 -30.44 1.19 4.20
N SER A 224 -31.64 0.65 4.41
CA SER A 224 -32.66 1.27 5.26
C SER A 224 -32.64 0.79 6.72
N SER A 225 -31.74 -0.16 7.05
CA SER A 225 -31.61 -0.69 8.40
C SER A 225 -31.15 0.38 9.39
N VAL A 226 -32.03 0.75 10.32
CA VAL A 226 -31.75 1.74 11.38
C VAL A 226 -30.44 1.46 12.13
N PRO A 227 -30.18 0.23 12.65
CA PRO A 227 -28.92 -0.06 13.35
C PRO A 227 -27.66 0.18 12.51
N LEU A 228 -27.73 -0.03 11.19
CA LEU A 228 -26.59 0.20 10.30
C LEU A 228 -26.38 1.68 10.02
N ILE A 229 -27.45 2.45 9.85
CA ILE A 229 -27.38 3.91 9.68
C ILE A 229 -26.82 4.56 10.95
N GLU A 230 -27.27 4.14 12.13
CA GLU A 230 -26.72 4.58 13.42
C GLU A 230 -25.23 4.27 13.51
N LEU A 231 -24.81 3.05 13.18
CA LEU A 231 -23.40 2.64 13.18
C LEU A 231 -22.55 3.53 12.25
N GLN A 232 -23.01 3.77 11.03
CA GLN A 232 -22.32 4.65 10.07
C GLN A 232 -22.12 6.05 10.66
N ARG A 233 -23.18 6.63 11.24
CA ARG A 233 -23.16 7.96 11.83
C ARG A 233 -22.26 8.05 13.06
N GLU A 234 -22.32 7.08 13.95
CA GLU A 234 -21.49 7.06 15.16
C GLU A 234 -20.00 6.99 14.82
N VAL A 235 -19.61 6.13 13.86
CA VAL A 235 -18.21 6.03 13.45
C VAL A 235 -17.76 7.27 12.69
N ALA A 236 -18.58 7.79 11.78
CA ALA A 236 -18.24 9.01 11.05
C ALA A 236 -18.05 10.19 12.01
N ARG A 237 -18.93 10.36 13.01
CA ARG A 237 -18.78 11.36 14.07
C ARG A 237 -17.48 11.18 14.84
N ALA A 238 -17.16 9.96 15.27
CA ALA A 238 -15.93 9.67 16.00
C ALA A 238 -14.65 9.93 15.18
N MET A 239 -14.73 9.83 13.86
CA MET A 239 -13.63 10.10 12.93
C MET A 239 -13.67 11.52 12.35
N ASN A 240 -14.47 12.42 12.94
CA ASN A 240 -14.66 13.81 12.49
C ASN A 240 -15.02 13.93 11.00
N MET A 241 -15.95 13.10 10.55
CA MET A 241 -16.44 13.07 9.19
C MET A 241 -17.94 13.35 9.15
N GLN A 242 -18.34 14.35 8.37
CA GLN A 242 -19.72 14.67 8.07
C GLN A 242 -20.24 13.76 6.96
N LEU A 243 -21.38 13.14 7.19
CA LEU A 243 -22.08 12.33 6.21
C LEU A 243 -23.19 13.16 5.55
N VAL A 244 -23.24 13.17 4.22
CA VAL A 244 -24.29 13.83 3.43
C VAL A 244 -24.92 12.80 2.51
N TYR A 245 -26.19 12.47 2.77
CA TYR A 245 -26.91 11.44 2.03
C TYR A 245 -27.86 12.12 1.05
N THR A 246 -27.73 11.85 -0.24
CA THR A 246 -28.78 12.15 -1.23
C THR A 246 -29.61 10.89 -1.41
N THR A 247 -30.94 10.96 -1.36
CA THR A 247 -31.78 9.79 -1.61
C THR A 247 -33.16 10.20 -2.11
N GLY A 248 -33.72 9.41 -3.03
CA GLY A 248 -35.11 9.51 -3.46
C GLY A 248 -36.05 8.56 -2.70
N VAL A 249 -35.56 7.86 -1.67
CA VAL A 249 -36.33 6.88 -0.91
C VAL A 249 -36.99 7.56 0.29
N ASP A 250 -38.32 7.49 0.37
CA ASP A 250 -39.11 8.05 1.48
C ASP A 250 -39.33 7.00 2.58
N ASP A 251 -38.24 6.43 3.10
CA ASP A 251 -38.27 5.57 4.28
C ASP A 251 -38.17 6.45 5.54
N LEU A 252 -39.33 6.72 6.16
CA LEU A 252 -39.41 7.60 7.32
C LEU A 252 -38.57 7.11 8.51
N ALA A 253 -38.44 5.79 8.72
CA ALA A 253 -37.68 5.25 9.84
C ALA A 253 -36.17 5.45 9.65
N ALA A 254 -35.68 5.25 8.43
CA ALA A 254 -34.30 5.52 8.05
C ALA A 254 -33.98 7.02 8.06
N LEU A 255 -34.86 7.85 7.48
CA LEU A 255 -34.70 9.31 7.43
C LEU A 255 -34.76 9.94 8.83
N ALA A 256 -35.55 9.38 9.74
CA ALA A 256 -35.62 9.85 11.12
C ALA A 256 -34.26 9.77 11.84
N GLN A 257 -33.36 8.88 11.42
CA GLN A 257 -32.01 8.79 11.97
C GLN A 257 -31.15 10.00 11.61
N LEU A 258 -31.38 10.67 10.48
CA LEU A 258 -30.57 11.82 10.08
C LEU A 258 -31.05 13.07 10.82
N PRO A 259 -30.21 13.76 11.60
CA PRO A 259 -30.66 14.90 12.41
C PRO A 259 -31.13 16.03 11.51
N ASN A 260 -30.38 16.28 10.44
CA ASN A 260 -30.66 17.32 9.46
C ASN A 260 -31.20 16.67 8.18
N THR A 261 -32.32 17.20 7.67
CA THR A 261 -32.92 16.77 6.41
C THR A 261 -33.33 17.98 5.59
N VAL A 262 -33.06 17.94 4.29
CA VAL A 262 -33.49 18.96 3.33
C VAL A 262 -34.29 18.23 2.27
N ARG A 263 -35.59 18.50 2.20
CA ARG A 263 -36.49 17.98 1.17
C ARG A 263 -36.46 18.94 -0.02
N LEU A 264 -36.08 18.39 -1.17
CA LEU A 264 -36.01 19.12 -2.43
C LEU A 264 -37.19 18.73 -3.30
N ARG A 265 -37.79 19.75 -3.94
CA ARG A 265 -38.89 19.57 -4.88
C ARG A 265 -38.35 19.12 -6.23
N ASN A 266 -38.93 18.06 -6.78
CA ASN A 266 -38.54 17.46 -8.06
C ASN A 266 -39.67 17.59 -9.12
N VAL A 267 -40.14 18.82 -9.35
CA VAL A 267 -41.27 19.09 -10.27
C VAL A 267 -40.92 19.09 -11.74
N HIS A 268 -39.65 19.32 -12.10
CA HIS A 268 -39.27 19.42 -13.49
C HIS A 268 -39.03 18.04 -14.10
N ARG A 269 -39.83 17.67 -15.09
CA ARG A 269 -39.68 16.39 -15.79
C ARG A 269 -38.94 16.57 -17.11
N ASN A 270 -37.86 15.83 -17.28
CA ASN A 270 -37.16 15.74 -18.55
C ASN A 270 -38.05 15.06 -19.59
N VAL A 271 -38.40 15.76 -20.65
CA VAL A 271 -39.30 15.23 -21.69
C VAL A 271 -38.66 14.08 -22.48
N ARG A 272 -37.32 14.02 -22.55
CA ARG A 272 -36.58 13.00 -23.31
C ARG A 272 -36.32 11.74 -22.50
N THR A 273 -35.90 11.88 -21.24
CA THR A 273 -35.52 10.74 -20.39
C THR A 273 -36.64 10.31 -19.44
N GLY A 274 -37.63 11.18 -19.18
CA GLY A 274 -38.70 10.95 -18.22
C GLY A 274 -38.30 11.22 -16.77
N ASP A 275 -37.02 11.55 -16.53
CA ASP A 275 -36.45 11.79 -15.20
C ASP A 275 -37.01 13.04 -14.54
N LEU A 276 -37.14 13.00 -13.21
CA LEU A 276 -37.49 14.17 -12.41
C LEU A 276 -36.21 14.85 -11.94
N HIS A 277 -36.14 16.17 -12.12
CA HIS A 277 -35.01 16.99 -11.76
C HIS A 277 -35.39 18.02 -10.70
N VAL A 278 -34.44 18.28 -9.81
CA VAL A 278 -34.49 19.45 -8.91
C VAL A 278 -33.99 20.66 -9.69
N THR A 279 -34.78 21.74 -9.72
CA THR A 279 -34.43 23.01 -10.35
C THR A 279 -34.02 24.04 -9.31
N ILE A 280 -33.12 24.96 -9.69
CA ILE A 280 -32.69 26.08 -8.85
C ILE A 280 -33.66 27.24 -9.07
N GLU A 281 -34.91 27.08 -8.64
CA GLU A 281 -35.95 28.11 -8.68
C GLU A 281 -36.35 28.52 -7.25
N GLU A 282 -37.00 29.67 -7.08
CA GLU A 282 -37.57 30.05 -5.79
C GLU A 282 -38.54 28.95 -5.31
N GLY A 283 -38.31 28.42 -4.11
CA GLY A 283 -39.09 27.32 -3.55
C GLY A 283 -38.61 25.90 -3.91
N ALA A 284 -37.39 25.73 -4.44
CA ALA A 284 -36.78 24.42 -4.67
C ALA A 284 -36.66 23.55 -3.39
N VAL A 285 -36.54 24.20 -2.22
CA VAL A 285 -36.57 23.53 -0.92
C VAL A 285 -38.02 23.48 -0.44
N GLU A 286 -38.57 22.27 -0.36
CA GLU A 286 -39.94 22.02 0.12
C GLU A 286 -40.01 22.06 1.64
N GLY A 287 -38.96 21.60 2.31
CA GLY A 287 -38.86 21.66 3.76
C GLY A 287 -37.46 21.37 4.24
N ALA A 288 -37.08 21.94 5.38
CA ALA A 288 -35.81 21.67 6.03
C ALA A 288 -36.02 21.43 7.51
N ARG A 289 -35.47 20.33 8.03
CA ARG A 289 -35.28 20.11 9.46
C ARG A 289 -33.79 20.24 9.72
N VAL A 290 -33.38 21.23 10.50
CA VAL A 290 -31.98 21.40 10.91
C VAL A 290 -31.97 21.52 12.42
N VAL A 291 -31.27 20.61 13.10
CA VAL A 291 -31.07 20.68 14.54
C VAL A 291 -30.08 21.81 14.79
N ALA A 292 -30.48 22.82 15.57
CA ALA A 292 -29.59 23.88 16.01
C ALA A 292 -28.50 23.28 16.91
N THR A 293 -27.23 23.59 16.64
CA THR A 293 -26.14 23.25 17.54
C THR A 293 -26.22 24.18 18.74
N GLU A 294 -26.58 23.66 19.92
CA GLU A 294 -26.34 24.37 21.18
C GLU A 294 -24.83 24.34 21.44
N GLU A 295 -24.11 25.36 20.99
CA GLU A 295 -22.72 25.62 21.42
C GLU A 295 -22.38 27.10 21.23
N SER A 296 -22.68 27.90 22.26
CA SER A 296 -21.96 29.11 22.71
C SER A 296 -22.62 29.64 24.00
N ALA A 297 -22.59 28.83 25.05
CA ALA A 297 -22.85 29.26 26.42
C ALA A 297 -21.92 28.50 27.36
N GLU A 298 -20.61 28.74 27.21
CA GLU A 298 -19.59 28.84 28.27
C GLU A 298 -18.25 29.26 27.67
#